data_AF-A0A846XEH4-F1
#
_entry.id   AF-A0A846XEH4-F1
#
_cell.length_a   1.000
_cell.length_b   1.000
_cell.length_c   1.000
_cell.angle_alpha   90.00
_cell.angle_beta   90.00
_cell.angle_gamma   90.00
#
_symmetry.space_group_name_H-M   'P 1'
#
loop_
_entity.id
_entity.type
_entity.pdbx_description
1 polymer ?
#
loop_
_entity_poly.entity_id
_entity_poly.type
_entity_poly.pdbx_seq_one_letter_code
_entity_poly.pdbx_strand_id
1 'polypeptide(L)'
;MPGPDLVLLRDDRSFFPKYNAALVMRADFARAHPRVAEIMAPISRLPANESITEPNRQLDVEDREPADVARDRMVTQRFVTEE
;
A
#
# COMPACT_ATOMS: atom_id res chain seq x y z
N MET A 1 -11.28 -3.66 8.71
CA MET A 1 -12.07 -4.07 7.51
C MET A 1 -13.55 -4.17 7.87
N PRO A 2 -14.48 -3.98 6.91
CA PRO A 2 -15.86 -4.37 7.14
C PRO A 2 -15.93 -5.91 7.30
N GLY A 3 -16.61 -6.39 8.35
CA GLY A 3 -16.84 -7.82 8.58
C GLY A 3 -17.76 -8.47 7.54
N PRO A 4 -18.08 -9.77 7.67
CA PRO A 4 -18.69 -10.59 6.60
C PRO A 4 -20.04 -10.13 6.04
N ASP A 5 -20.67 -9.08 6.60
CA ASP A 5 -21.95 -8.51 6.13
C ASP A 5 -21.91 -6.98 5.96
N LEU A 6 -20.73 -6.39 5.73
CA LEU A 6 -20.60 -4.93 5.60
C LEU A 6 -20.15 -4.51 4.20
N VAL A 7 -20.77 -3.44 3.68
CA VAL A 7 -20.42 -2.82 2.39
C VAL A 7 -19.75 -1.46 2.61
N LEU A 8 -18.71 -1.17 1.83
CA LEU A 8 -18.05 0.14 1.86
C LEU A 8 -18.91 1.19 1.14
N LEU A 9 -19.35 2.21 1.86
CA LEU A 9 -20.05 3.35 1.26
C LEU A 9 -19.04 4.34 0.68
N ARG A 10 -19.34 4.87 -0.51
CA ARG A 10 -18.53 5.91 -1.16
C ARG A 10 -18.85 7.27 -0.53
N ASP A 11 -17.83 7.98 -0.06
CA ASP A 11 -17.92 9.40 0.28
C ASP A 11 -17.93 10.24 -1.02
N ASP A 12 -19.12 10.40 -1.60
CA ASP A 12 -19.37 11.11 -2.85
C ASP A 12 -19.23 12.63 -2.72
N ARG A 13 -19.40 13.16 -1.50
CA ARG A 13 -19.34 14.60 -1.20
C ARG A 13 -18.00 15.06 -0.64
N SER A 14 -17.01 14.17 -0.56
CA SER A 14 -15.67 14.48 -0.03
C SER A 14 -15.72 15.12 1.35
N PHE A 15 -16.61 14.62 2.21
CA PHE A 15 -16.73 15.08 3.59
C PHE A 15 -15.45 14.77 4.38
N PHE A 16 -14.80 13.64 4.08
CA PHE A 16 -13.54 13.26 4.70
C PHE A 16 -12.33 13.79 3.93
N PRO A 17 -11.25 14.20 4.63
CA PRO A 17 -10.00 14.54 3.98
C PRO A 17 -9.41 13.29 3.30
N LYS A 18 -8.78 13.49 2.15
CA LYS A 18 -8.17 12.40 1.37
C LYS A 18 -6.93 11.88 2.10
N TYR A 19 -7.01 10.68 2.67
CA TYR A 19 -5.89 9.97 3.26
C TYR A 19 -5.16 9.13 2.20
N ASN A 20 -4.38 9.80 1.36
CA ASN A 20 -3.53 9.12 0.40
C ASN A 20 -2.17 8.80 1.04
N ALA A 21 -1.79 7.53 1.05
CA ALA A 21 -0.44 7.14 1.43
C ALA A 21 0.55 7.75 0.44
N ALA A 22 1.61 8.38 0.95
CA ALA A 22 2.65 9.00 0.16
C ALA A 22 4.03 8.66 0.75
N LEU A 23 5.00 8.46 -0.13
CA LEU A 23 6.39 8.30 0.26
C LEU A 23 6.95 9.63 0.78
N VAL A 24 7.43 9.64 2.02
CA VAL A 24 8.12 10.79 2.61
C VAL A 24 9.56 10.40 2.89
N MET A 25 10.50 11.21 2.40
CA MET A 25 11.93 10.99 2.56
C MET A 25 12.66 12.31 2.87
N ARG A 26 13.77 12.22 3.59
CA ARG A 26 14.59 13.40 3.91
C ARG A 26 15.17 14.00 2.63
N ALA A 27 15.17 15.33 2.52
CA ALA A 27 15.56 16.03 1.31
C ALA A 27 17.04 15.83 0.93
N ASP A 28 17.93 15.72 1.91
CA ASP A 28 19.36 15.42 1.69
C ASP A 28 19.54 13.99 1.14
N PHE A 29 18.83 13.02 1.70
CA PHE A 29 18.84 11.64 1.19
C PHE A 29 18.28 11.54 -0.23
N ALA A 30 17.14 12.20 -0.50
CA ALA A 30 16.53 12.19 -1.83
C ALA A 30 17.46 12.79 -2.90
N ARG A 31 18.20 13.85 -2.56
CA ARG A 31 19.21 14.45 -3.45
C ARG A 31 20.43 13.55 -3.67
N ALA A 32 20.88 12.86 -2.62
CA ALA A 32 22.01 11.93 -2.70
C ALA A 32 21.65 10.64 -3.46
N HIS A 33 20.37 10.23 -3.43
CA HIS A 33 19.90 8.97 -3.99
C HIS A 33 18.64 9.14 -4.86
N PRO A 34 18.72 9.89 -5.98
CA PRO A 34 17.57 10.16 -6.84
C PRO A 34 16.93 8.87 -7.40
N ARG A 35 17.74 7.83 -7.59
CA ARG A 35 17.28 6.53 -8.10
C ARG A 35 16.30 5.82 -7.16
N VAL A 36 16.35 6.08 -5.86
CA VAL A 36 15.37 5.52 -4.91
C VAL A 36 13.99 6.11 -5.17
N ALA A 37 13.91 7.41 -5.46
CA ALA A 37 12.64 8.05 -5.82
C ALA A 37 12.06 7.48 -7.13
N GLU A 38 12.91 7.22 -8.12
CA GLU A 38 12.50 6.60 -9.40
C GLU A 38 11.92 5.20 -9.19
N ILE A 39 12.57 4.36 -8.37
CA ILE A 39 12.13 2.99 -8.08
C ILE A 39 10.82 2.99 -7.28
N MET A 40 10.64 3.95 -6.37
CA MET A 40 9.46 4.03 -5.50
C MET A 40 8.26 4.73 -6.16
N ALA A 41 8.46 5.46 -7.26
CA ALA A 41 7.40 6.13 -8.00
C ALA A 41 6.26 5.20 -8.47
N PRO A 42 6.52 4.01 -9.06
CA PRO A 42 5.44 3.09 -9.43
C PRO A 42 4.71 2.51 -8.21
N ILE A 43 5.40 2.24 -7.11
CA ILE A 43 4.79 1.75 -5.86
C ILE A 43 3.85 2.82 -5.28
N SER A 44 4.26 4.08 -5.31
CA SER A 44 3.46 5.21 -4.80
C SER A 44 2.22 5.52 -5.65
N ARG A 45 2.13 5.00 -6.88
CA ARG A 45 0.97 5.17 -7.77
C ARG A 45 -0.09 4.07 -7.61
N LEU A 46 0.17 3.06 -6.78
CA LEU A 46 -0.78 1.98 -6.56
C LEU A 46 -2.05 2.52 -5.86
N PRO A 47 -3.25 2.15 -6.32
CA PRO A 47 -4.50 2.63 -5.72
C PRO A 47 -4.62 2.11 -4.28
N ALA A 48 -4.74 3.03 -3.32
CA ALA A 48 -4.76 2.70 -1.90
C ALA A 48 -6.01 1.92 -1.46
N ASN A 49 -7.19 2.26 -1.98
CA ASN A 49 -8.46 1.79 -1.41
C ASN A 49 -8.80 0.32 -1.73
N GLU A 50 -8.61 -0.11 -2.97
CA GLU A 50 -8.89 -1.50 -3.37
C GLU A 50 -7.72 -2.43 -3.02
N SER A 51 -6.51 -1.88 -2.96
CA SER A 51 -5.32 -2.72 -2.80
C SER A 51 -4.93 -3.00 -1.36
N ILE A 52 -5.35 -2.19 -0.37
CA ILE A 52 -4.96 -2.39 1.05
C ILE A 52 -5.91 -3.34 1.80
N THR A 53 -7.13 -3.50 1.29
CA THR A 53 -8.19 -4.28 1.95
C THR A 53 -7.84 -5.77 2.11
N GLU A 54 -7.38 -6.42 1.04
CA GLU A 54 -7.06 -7.86 1.08
C GLU A 54 -5.80 -8.19 1.91
N PRO A 55 -4.68 -7.46 1.80
CA PRO A 55 -3.54 -7.63 2.71
C PRO A 55 -3.92 -7.43 4.18
N ASN A 56 -4.73 -6.41 4.50
CA ASN A 56 -5.15 -6.17 5.87
C ASN A 56 -6.03 -7.33 6.40
N ARG A 57 -6.84 -7.96 5.55
CA ARG A 57 -7.59 -9.17 5.91
C ARG A 57 -6.66 -10.31 6.33
N GLN A 58 -5.57 -10.52 5.59
CA GLN A 58 -4.61 -11.59 5.87
C GLN A 58 -3.84 -11.36 7.18
N LEU A 59 -3.61 -10.10 7.56
CA LEU A 59 -3.03 -9.77 8.86
C LEU A 59 -4.06 -9.92 9.99
N ASP A 60 -5.24 -9.31 9.82
CA ASP A 60 -6.27 -9.23 10.88
C ASP A 60 -6.97 -10.58 11.14
N VAL A 61 -7.08 -11.46 10.13
CA VAL A 61 -7.86 -12.71 10.19
C VAL A 61 -6.97 -13.96 10.14
N GLU A 62 -5.87 -13.91 9.38
CA GLU A 62 -4.99 -15.07 9.17
C GLU A 62 -3.68 -14.99 9.98
N ASP A 63 -3.51 -13.94 10.80
CA ASP A 63 -2.37 -13.72 11.71
C ASP A 63 -1.00 -13.88 11.02
N ARG A 64 -0.93 -13.49 9.73
CA ARG A 64 0.28 -13.58 8.92
C ARG A 64 1.28 -12.49 9.31
N GLU A 65 2.57 -12.77 9.18
CA GLU A 65 3.62 -11.78 9.42
C GLU A 65 3.52 -10.64 8.38
N PRO A 66 3.52 -9.35 8.80
CA PRO A 66 3.42 -8.20 7.90
C PRO A 66 4.47 -8.16 6.79
N ALA A 67 5.68 -8.64 7.09
CA ALA A 67 6.78 -8.68 6.12
C ALA A 67 6.51 -9.65 4.97
N ASP A 68 5.94 -10.82 5.27
CA ASP A 68 5.66 -11.86 4.28
C ASP A 68 4.51 -11.42 3.36
N VAL A 69 3.45 -10.85 3.94
CA VAL A 69 2.32 -10.31 3.17
C VAL A 69 2.77 -9.16 2.25
N ALA A 70 3.67 -8.30 2.72
CA ALA A 70 4.24 -7.23 1.90
C ALA A 70 5.10 -7.78 0.75
N ARG A 71 5.92 -8.81 1.01
CA ARG A 71 6.78 -9.44 0.00
C ARG A 71 5.96 -10.16 -1.07
N ASP A 72 5.01 -11.01 -0.68
CA ASP A 72 4.13 -11.73 -1.60
C ASP A 72 3.39 -10.78 -2.55
N ARG A 73 2.94 -9.65 -2.00
CA ARG A 73 2.32 -8.58 -2.78
C ARG A 73 3.29 -7.95 -3.77
N MET A 74 4.51 -7.62 -3.34
CA MET A 74 5.54 -7.06 -4.23
C MET A 74 5.96 -8.04 -5.33
N VAL A 75 6.01 -9.34 -5.04
CA VAL A 75 6.25 -10.41 -6.02
C VAL A 75 5.09 -10.51 -7.02
N THR A 76 3.84 -10.55 -6.53
CA THR A 76 2.64 -10.61 -7.36
C THR A 76 2.57 -9.43 -8.33
N GLN A 77 2.96 -8.25 -7.87
CA GLN A 77 3.01 -7.02 -8.67
C GLN A 77 4.28 -6.91 -9.54
N ARG A 78 5.15 -7.93 -9.53
CA ARG A 78 6.41 -8.00 -10.28
C ARG A 78 7.42 -6.89 -9.94
N PHE A 79 7.33 -6.34 -8.73
CA PHE A 79 8.33 -5.39 -8.22
C PHE A 79 9.57 -6.09 -7.68
N VAL A 80 9.43 -7.33 -7.18
CA VAL A 80 10.51 -8.14 -6.60
C VAL A 80 10.40 -9.57 -7.16
N THR A 81 11.51 -10.30 -7.23
CA THR A 81 11.54 -11.71 -7.63
C THR A 81 11.17 -12.62 -6.46
N GLU A 82 10.54 -13.77 -6.76
CA GLU A 82 10.53 -14.91 -5.84
C GLU A 82 11.98 -15.36 -5.60
N GLU A 83 12.29 -15.77 -4.36
CA GLU A 83 13.60 -16.37 -4.06
C GLU A 83 13.61 -17.83 -4.50
#